data_AF-A0A1I0W0Y9-F1
#
_entry.id   AF-A0A1I0W0Y9-F1
#
_cell.length_a   1.000
_cell.length_b   1.000
_cell.length_c   1.000
_cell.angle_alpha   90.00
_cell.angle_beta   90.00
_cell.angle_gamma   90.00
#
_symmetry.space_group_name_H-M   'P 1'
#
loop_
_entity.id
_entity.type
_entity.pdbx_description
1 polymer ?
#
loop_
_entity_poly.entity_id
_entity_poly.type
_entity_poly.pdbx_seq_one_letter_code
_entity_poly.pdbx_strand_id
1 'polypeptide(L)' 'MSTDEPTPEPDWKRRRRLAAAFGDGVPEQTSDDTDAREDRAGKGDDWYRDQVPPHHG' A
#
# COMPACT_ATOMS: atom_id res chain seq x y z
N MET A 1 -8.31 11.12 18.15
CA MET A 1 -7.78 9.74 18.05
C MET A 1 -6.38 9.88 17.49
N SER A 2 -5.34 9.65 18.30
CA SER A 2 -3.96 9.68 17.80
C SER A 2 -3.70 8.38 17.05
N THR A 3 -3.49 8.48 15.74
CA THR A 3 -2.93 7.39 14.94
C THR A 3 -1.45 7.30 15.30
N ASP A 4 -1.14 6.42 16.24
CA ASP A 4 0.23 5.94 16.45
C ASP A 4 0.56 5.07 15.24
N GLU A 5 1.09 5.71 14.19
CA GLU A 5 1.60 5.03 12.99
C GLU A 5 2.80 4.18 13.41
N PRO A 6 2.68 2.85 13.46
CA PRO A 6 3.78 2.00 13.89
C PRO A 6 4.89 2.12 12.85
N THR A 7 6.07 2.56 13.29
CA THR A 7 7.25 2.63 12.42
C THR A 7 7.49 1.26 11.81
N PRO A 8 7.66 1.15 10.47
CA PRO A 8 7.78 -0.14 9.81
C PRO A 8 8.95 -0.95 10.38
N GLU A 9 8.67 -2.20 10.74
CA GLU A 9 9.69 -3.12 11.25
C GLU A 9 10.73 -3.44 10.17
N PRO A 10 12.00 -3.69 10.54
CA PRO A 10 13.02 -4.08 9.58
C PRO A 10 12.71 -5.46 8.94
N ASP A 11 13.03 -5.61 7.65
CA ASP A 11 12.62 -6.75 6.81
C ASP A 11 13.00 -8.13 7.37
N TRP A 12 14.16 -8.26 8.01
CA TRP A 12 14.59 -9.53 8.61
C TRP A 12 13.66 -9.99 9.74
N LYS A 13 13.10 -9.04 10.50
CA LYS A 13 12.19 -9.32 11.61
C LYS A 13 10.82 -9.75 11.08
N ARG A 14 10.33 -9.05 10.05
CA ARG A 14 9.10 -9.41 9.33
C ARG A 14 9.19 -10.82 8.74
N ARG A 15 10.27 -11.13 7.99
CA ARG A 15 10.50 -12.46 7.41
C ARG A 15 10.55 -13.57 8.47
N ARG A 16 11.25 -13.34 9.59
CA ARG A 16 11.29 -14.30 10.70
C ARG A 16 9.90 -14.55 11.32
N ARG A 17 9.08 -13.51 11.48
CA ARG A 17 7.71 -13.64 12.00
C ARG A 17 6.82 -14.42 11.05
N LEU A 18 6.92 -14.16 9.74
CA LEU A 18 6.17 -14.90 8.73
C LEU A 18 6.59 -16.37 8.68
N ALA A 19 7.90 -16.65 8.71
CA ALA A 19 8.40 -18.03 8.73
C ALA A 19 7.95 -18.82 9.97
N ALA A 20 7.87 -18.16 11.13
CA ALA A 20 7.38 -18.79 12.35
C ALA A 20 5.89 -19.18 12.26
N ALA A 21 5.08 -18.46 11.47
CA ALA A 21 3.65 -18.72 11.31
C ALA A 21 3.33 -19.65 10.13
N PHE A 22 4.07 -19.50 9.02
CA PHE A 22 3.75 -20.12 7.73
C PHE A 22 4.83 -21.08 7.22
N GLY A 23 5.96 -21.20 7.91
CA GLY A 23 7.14 -21.94 7.44
C GLY A 23 7.99 -21.14 6.45
N ASP A 24 9.07 -21.75 5.98
CA ASP A 24 9.95 -21.12 4.98
C ASP A 24 9.31 -21.09 3.59
N GLY A 25 9.74 -20.15 2.74
CA GLY A 25 9.28 -20.06 1.34
C GLY A 25 8.03 -19.21 1.11
N VAL A 26 7.65 -18.36 2.08
CA VAL A 26 6.60 -17.35 1.87
C VAL A 26 7.03 -16.40 0.74
N PRO A 27 6.16 -16.13 -0.26
CA PRO A 27 6.47 -15.18 -1.32
C PRO A 27 6.73 -13.77 -0.76
N GLU A 28 7.61 -13.02 -1.43
CA GLU A 28 7.86 -11.63 -1.04
C GLU A 28 6.63 -10.77 -1.31
N GLN A 29 6.34 -9.85 -0.40
CA GLN A 29 5.20 -8.95 -0.56
C GLN A 29 5.61 -7.80 -1.50
N THR A 30 4.77 -7.51 -2.48
CA THR A 30 4.97 -6.43 -3.44
C THR A 30 4.32 -5.14 -2.95
N SER A 31 4.63 -4.01 -3.61
CA SER A 31 3.97 -2.73 -3.28
C SER A 31 2.47 -2.74 -3.59
N ASP A 32 1.99 -3.64 -4.46
CA ASP A 32 0.57 -3.73 -4.82
C ASP A 32 -0.24 -4.49 -3.75
N ASP A 33 0.41 -5.32 -2.93
CA ASP A 33 -0.22 -6.08 -1.84
C ASP A 33 -0.47 -5.24 -0.60
N THR A 34 0.16 -4.06 -0.52
CA THR A 34 -0.04 -3.11 0.59
C THR A 34 -1.06 -2.08 0.18
N ASP A 35 -2.04 -1.81 1.06
CA ASP A 35 -2.97 -0.69 0.94
C ASP A 35 -2.28 0.66 1.25
N ALA A 36 -1.13 0.94 0.63
CA ALA A 36 -0.44 2.23 0.67
C ALA A 36 -1.28 3.38 0.07
N ARG A 37 -2.55 3.11 -0.24
CA ARG A 37 -3.58 4.05 -0.64
C ARG A 37 -4.06 4.94 0.50
N GLU A 38 -3.96 4.54 1.77
CA GLU A 38 -4.35 5.45 2.87
C GLU A 38 -3.41 6.68 2.95
N ASP A 39 -2.12 6.51 2.63
CA ASP A 39 -1.13 7.60 2.68
C ASP A 39 -0.97 8.37 1.36
N ARG A 40 -1.29 7.72 0.25
CA ARG A 40 -1.34 8.37 -1.06
C ARG A 40 -2.72 8.97 -1.22
N ALA A 41 -2.92 10.18 -0.69
CA ALA A 41 -4.01 11.04 -1.11
C ALA A 41 -4.12 10.91 -2.64
N GLY A 42 -5.20 10.27 -3.11
CA GLY A 42 -5.39 9.99 -4.53
C GLY A 42 -5.23 11.28 -5.33
N LYS A 43 -4.98 11.17 -6.63
CA LYS A 43 -5.00 12.35 -7.49
C LYS A 43 -6.39 13.01 -7.32
N GLY A 44 -6.42 14.28 -6.93
CA GLY A 44 -7.65 14.99 -6.54
C GLY A 44 -8.67 15.06 -7.68
N ASP A 45 -9.88 15.53 -7.38
CA ASP A 45 -11.00 15.59 -8.36
C ASP A 45 -10.58 16.30 -9.66
N ASP A 46 -9.73 17.32 -9.56
CA ASP A 46 -9.18 18.06 -10.71
C ASP A 46 -8.46 17.14 -11.71
N TRP A 47 -7.65 16.19 -11.22
CA TRP A 47 -6.96 15.26 -12.12
C TRP A 47 -7.96 14.39 -12.89
N TYR A 48 -9.04 13.94 -12.24
CA TYR A 48 -10.06 13.14 -12.91
C TYR A 48 -10.85 13.95 -13.95
N ARG A 49 -11.15 15.23 -13.67
CA ARG A 49 -11.81 16.13 -14.62
C ARG A 49 -10.95 16.37 -15.86
N ASP A 50 -9.63 16.48 -15.69
CA ASP A 50 -8.67 16.65 -16.78
C ASP A 50 -8.51 15.39 -17.65
N GLN A 51 -8.89 14.22 -17.15
CA GLN A 51 -8.85 12.97 -17.92
C GLN A 51 -10.11 12.74 -18.78
N VAL A 52 -11.12 13.61 -18.72
CA VAL A 52 -12.34 13.45 -19.53
C VAL A 52 -12.03 13.76 -21.01
N PRO A 53 -12.14 12.77 -21.92
CA PRO A 53 -11.94 13.01 -23.34
C PRO A 53 -12.94 14.05 -23.87
N PRO A 54 -12.58 14.92 -24.84
CA PRO A 54 -13.36 16.10 -25.22
C PRO A 54 -14.73 15.85 -25.88
N HIS A 55 -15.29 14.64 -25.86
CA HIS A 55 -16.53 14.29 -26.56
C HIS A 55 -17.44 13.37 -25.75
N HIS A 56 -17.97 13.89 -24.65
CA HIS A 56 -19.32 13.52 -24.19
C HIS A 56 -20.22 14.72 -24.41
N GLY A 57 -20.76 14.80 -25.63
CA GLY A 57 -21.92 15.63 -25.97
C GLY A 57 -23.14 14.74 -26.13
#